data_AF-A0A7Z2ZUH1-F1
#
_entry.id   AF-A0A7Z2ZUH1-F1
#
_cell.length_a   1.000
_cell.length_b   1.000
_cell.length_c   1.000
_cell.angle_alpha   90.00
_cell.angle_beta   90.00
_cell.angle_gamma   90.00
#
_symmetry.space_group_name_H-M   'P 1'
#
loop_
_entity.id
_entity.type
_entity.pdbx_description
1 polymer ?
#
loop_
_entity_poly.entity_id
_entity_poly.type
_entity_poly.pdbx_seq_one_letter_code
_entity_poly.pdbx_strand_id
1 'polypeptide(L)'
;MRLPGTRYQEPGWEEVRKLLGQCSLAALRAGAPAHPDSDPQARADALERYVEAMAAALHALRRTARAQAPGNAYGDSVFELALSLLFELQARPADWHALCEALDGVDRGGADDGLLRKKVNDMYALLRDRVDADNYQAACGRPCSANRMYAYRMLDTAYGEIARLFADWERHRDQVGAILGRELAGVPIEVRQLRGIGGCRPEWVLRWSATRARFGPGPGPLHTRSKRFASLKDQPERIGAMLAEIGEYQVLSDNRDRDWLQDLDDAAVWMEDYWRVLQESVDAAVPGPDRILEARQDALDADACDADARDPAAAGVDPDDAQADCAAQDGLGAAGDGQALAAAARLEAIALAVALPPGYMQAAAHAEEAGGWVARALRDAGLPVRLAVYARVLGAADDAYPDAWRDPASGELPTMRQLAALAQVSLPTLRKRRDAAIDKLVAIERPAAIEQPGAAPIRRSG
;
A
#
# COMPACT_ATOMS: atom_id res chain seq x y z
N MET A 1 11.58 -12.02 -4.77
CA MET A 1 12.96 -11.81 -5.21
C MET A 1 13.81 -11.25 -4.09
N ARG A 2 14.98 -11.85 -3.83
CA ARG A 2 15.99 -11.35 -2.89
C ARG A 2 17.32 -11.14 -3.61
N LEU A 3 17.35 -10.23 -4.58
CA LEU A 3 18.62 -9.80 -5.17
C LEU A 3 19.22 -8.68 -4.30
N PRO A 4 20.55 -8.56 -4.20
CA PRO A 4 21.19 -7.50 -3.45
C PRO A 4 20.73 -6.13 -3.95
N GLY A 5 20.39 -5.24 -3.00
CA GLY A 5 19.93 -3.89 -3.31
C GLY A 5 18.52 -3.79 -3.91
N THR A 6 17.79 -4.90 -4.09
CA THR A 6 16.44 -4.89 -4.69
C THR A 6 15.36 -4.72 -3.63
N ARG A 7 15.01 -3.47 -3.34
CA ARG A 7 14.07 -3.13 -2.24
C ARG A 7 12.62 -3.41 -2.63
N TYR A 8 12.29 -3.33 -3.92
CA TYR A 8 10.93 -3.43 -4.42
C TYR A 8 10.62 -4.85 -4.91
N GLN A 9 10.06 -5.70 -4.05
CA GLN A 9 9.74 -7.09 -4.34
C GLN A 9 8.31 -7.26 -4.89
N GLU A 10 8.05 -8.30 -5.69
CA GLU A 10 6.76 -8.50 -6.35
C GLU A 10 5.53 -8.64 -5.41
N PRO A 11 5.58 -9.33 -4.25
CA PRO A 11 4.38 -9.52 -3.43
C PRO A 11 3.75 -8.21 -2.92
N GLY A 12 4.55 -7.21 -2.57
CA GLY A 12 4.06 -5.90 -2.09
C GLY A 12 4.02 -4.82 -3.17
N TRP A 13 4.66 -5.04 -4.32
CA TRP A 13 4.74 -4.03 -5.39
C TRP A 13 3.37 -3.61 -5.92
N GLU A 14 2.41 -4.52 -6.03
CA GLU A 14 1.09 -4.20 -6.53
C GLU A 14 0.38 -3.16 -5.64
N GLU A 15 0.52 -3.28 -4.32
CA GLU A 15 -0.05 -2.33 -3.37
C GLU A 15 0.71 -1.00 -3.38
N VAL A 16 2.05 -1.02 -3.51
CA VAL A 16 2.87 0.20 -3.73
C VAL A 16 2.41 0.93 -4.98
N ARG A 17 2.22 0.21 -6.10
CA ARG A 17 1.75 0.76 -7.37
C ARG A 17 0.36 1.38 -7.24
N LYS A 18 -0.58 0.69 -6.58
CA LYS A 18 -1.93 1.22 -6.34
C LYS A 18 -1.90 2.49 -5.49
N LEU A 19 -1.09 2.51 -4.42
CA LEU A 19 -0.95 3.66 -3.54
C LEU A 19 -0.33 4.86 -4.28
N LEU A 20 0.78 4.64 -5.00
CA LEU A 20 1.41 5.66 -5.83
C LEU A 20 0.46 6.20 -6.90
N GLY A 21 -0.27 5.32 -7.60
CA GLY A 21 -1.25 5.72 -8.60
C GLY A 21 -2.38 6.55 -8.03
N GLN A 22 -2.91 6.19 -6.85
CA GLN A 22 -3.95 6.95 -6.15
C GLN A 22 -3.46 8.35 -5.76
N CYS A 23 -2.31 8.45 -5.08
CA CYS A 23 -1.76 9.74 -4.66
C CYS A 23 -1.40 10.62 -5.86
N SER A 24 -0.85 10.02 -6.93
CA SER A 24 -0.44 10.78 -8.11
C SER A 24 -1.61 11.40 -8.85
N LEU A 25 -2.74 10.70 -8.93
CA LEU A 25 -3.96 11.27 -9.50
C LEU A 25 -4.43 12.48 -8.69
N ALA A 26 -4.37 12.41 -7.35
CA ALA A 26 -4.72 13.55 -6.51
C ALA A 26 -3.74 14.72 -6.70
N ALA A 27 -2.43 14.45 -6.72
CA ALA A 27 -1.40 15.47 -6.92
C ALA A 27 -1.50 16.16 -8.29
N LEU A 28 -1.69 15.39 -9.37
CA LEU A 28 -1.80 15.92 -10.74
C LEU A 28 -3.10 16.70 -10.99
N ARG A 29 -4.14 16.50 -10.17
CA ARG A 29 -5.35 17.32 -10.18
C ARG A 29 -5.19 18.61 -9.41
N ALA A 30 -4.44 18.58 -8.31
CA ALA A 30 -4.19 19.75 -7.47
C ALA A 30 -3.19 20.73 -8.12
N GLY A 31 -2.29 20.24 -8.98
CA GLY A 31 -1.33 21.07 -9.70
C GLY A 31 -0.97 20.51 -11.08
N ALA A 32 -0.86 21.39 -12.07
CA ALA A 32 -0.50 21.00 -13.42
C ALA A 32 1.01 20.67 -13.52
N PRO A 33 1.40 19.53 -14.14
CA PRO A 33 2.79 19.33 -14.57
C PRO A 33 3.19 20.41 -15.57
N ALA A 34 4.48 20.74 -15.60
CA ALA A 34 5.03 21.71 -16.56
C ALA A 34 4.79 21.22 -18.00
N HIS A 35 4.52 22.17 -18.91
CA HIS A 35 4.46 21.88 -20.34
C HIS A 35 5.83 21.36 -20.81
N PRO A 36 5.91 20.42 -21.77
CA PRO A 36 7.19 19.91 -22.29
C PRO A 36 8.15 21.01 -22.73
N ASP A 37 7.60 22.06 -23.36
CA ASP A 37 8.34 23.24 -23.84
C ASP A 37 8.69 24.27 -22.75
N SER A 38 8.37 23.99 -21.49
CA SER A 38 8.74 24.89 -20.38
C SER A 38 10.25 24.92 -20.19
N ASP A 39 10.77 26.03 -19.69
CA ASP A 39 12.20 26.14 -19.37
C ASP A 39 12.62 25.09 -18.30
N PRO A 40 13.93 24.77 -18.18
CA PRO A 40 14.41 23.80 -17.21
C PRO A 40 14.04 24.11 -15.75
N GLN A 41 13.96 25.39 -15.37
CA GLN A 41 13.65 25.79 -14.00
C GLN A 41 12.17 25.54 -13.69
N ALA A 42 11.27 25.95 -14.58
CA ALA A 42 9.84 25.71 -14.45
C ALA A 42 9.50 24.21 -14.36
N ARG A 43 10.28 23.35 -15.05
CA ARG A 43 10.16 21.90 -14.95
C ARG A 43 10.65 21.34 -13.61
N ALA A 44 11.76 21.87 -13.09
CA ALA A 44 12.26 21.52 -11.76
C ALA A 44 11.27 21.94 -10.66
N ASP A 45 10.75 23.16 -10.71
CA ASP A 45 9.75 23.66 -9.76
C ASP A 45 8.45 22.84 -9.83
N ALA A 46 8.07 22.38 -11.03
CA ALA A 46 6.91 21.50 -11.19
C ALA A 46 7.12 20.11 -10.59
N LEU A 47 8.33 19.56 -10.71
CA LEU A 47 8.69 18.30 -10.04
C LEU A 47 8.65 18.48 -8.53
N GLU A 48 9.19 19.57 -7.99
CA GLU A 48 9.19 19.86 -6.56
C GLU A 48 7.76 19.95 -6.00
N ARG A 49 6.88 20.73 -6.66
CA ARG A 49 5.45 20.79 -6.29
C ARG A 49 4.75 19.43 -6.35
N TYR A 50 5.06 18.62 -7.36
CA TYR A 50 4.51 17.26 -7.47
C TYR A 50 4.99 16.38 -6.32
N VAL A 51 6.28 16.42 -5.99
CA VAL A 51 6.87 15.65 -4.89
C VAL A 51 6.26 16.07 -3.55
N GLU A 52 6.11 17.37 -3.30
CA GLU A 52 5.51 17.88 -2.06
C GLU A 52 4.04 17.44 -1.92
N ALA A 53 3.23 17.60 -2.98
CA ALA A 53 1.83 17.18 -2.99
C ALA A 53 1.68 15.66 -2.81
N MET A 54 2.54 14.88 -3.47
CA MET A 54 2.59 13.42 -3.33
C MET A 54 2.98 12.99 -1.92
N ALA A 55 4.00 13.60 -1.33
CA ALA A 55 4.45 13.30 0.02
C ALA A 55 3.34 13.59 1.04
N ALA A 56 2.66 14.73 0.92
CA ALA A 56 1.51 15.07 1.76
C ALA A 56 0.38 14.04 1.63
N ALA A 57 0.02 13.63 0.39
CA ALA A 57 -1.01 12.62 0.15
C ALA A 57 -0.63 11.25 0.71
N LEU A 58 0.62 10.81 0.53
CA LEU A 58 1.12 9.56 1.12
C LEU A 58 1.08 9.61 2.65
N HIS A 59 1.53 10.71 3.26
CA HIS A 59 1.50 10.88 4.71
C HIS A 59 0.08 10.87 5.29
N ALA A 60 -0.90 11.41 4.56
CA ALA A 60 -2.31 11.33 4.96
C ALA A 60 -2.82 9.88 4.99
N LEU A 61 -2.30 9.02 4.11
CA LEU A 61 -2.68 7.61 4.01
C LEU A 61 -1.81 6.65 4.84
N ARG A 62 -0.77 7.15 5.54
CA ARG A 62 0.25 6.32 6.21
C ARG A 62 -0.29 5.30 7.22
N ARG A 63 -1.48 5.54 7.78
CA ARG A 63 -2.15 4.68 8.78
C ARG A 63 -3.20 3.74 8.18
N THR A 64 -3.40 3.78 6.87
CA THR A 64 -4.35 2.88 6.20
C THR A 64 -3.79 1.46 6.13
N ALA A 65 -4.69 0.46 6.05
CA ALA A 65 -4.29 -0.94 5.94
C ALA A 65 -3.36 -1.20 4.74
N ARG A 66 -3.63 -0.59 3.57
CA ARG A 66 -2.75 -0.69 2.39
C ARG A 66 -1.36 -0.12 2.69
N ALA A 67 -1.28 1.05 3.31
CA ALA A 67 -0.02 1.71 3.61
C ALA A 67 0.84 0.92 4.61
N GLN A 68 0.20 0.29 5.60
CA GLN A 68 0.86 -0.49 6.65
C GLN A 68 1.14 -1.94 6.25
N ALA A 69 0.58 -2.41 5.13
CA ALA A 69 0.83 -3.75 4.63
C ALA A 69 2.33 -3.97 4.37
N PRO A 70 2.83 -5.20 4.58
CA PRO A 70 4.23 -5.53 4.30
C PRO A 70 4.52 -5.35 2.81
N GLY A 71 5.49 -4.49 2.51
CA GLY A 71 5.89 -4.14 1.15
C GLY A 71 7.00 -5.05 0.60
N ASN A 72 7.90 -5.52 1.46
CA ASN A 72 8.96 -6.45 1.10
C ASN A 72 9.36 -7.37 2.26
N ALA A 73 10.22 -8.35 1.97
CA ALA A 73 10.75 -9.26 2.98
C ALA A 73 11.81 -8.64 3.91
N TYR A 74 12.17 -7.36 3.73
CA TYR A 74 13.11 -6.62 4.58
C TYR A 74 12.42 -5.89 5.73
N GLY A 75 11.07 -5.91 5.78
CA GLY A 75 10.30 -5.27 6.84
C GLY A 75 9.76 -3.88 6.48
N ASP A 76 10.07 -3.37 5.28
CA ASP A 76 9.49 -2.11 4.82
C ASP A 76 8.00 -2.28 4.52
N SER A 77 7.21 -1.31 4.95
CA SER A 77 5.81 -1.16 4.58
C SER A 77 5.63 -0.66 3.15
N VAL A 78 4.43 -0.86 2.61
CA VAL A 78 4.02 -0.30 1.30
C VAL A 78 4.18 1.23 1.27
N PHE A 79 3.88 1.91 2.37
CA PHE A 79 4.07 3.36 2.49
C PHE A 79 5.55 3.76 2.41
N GLU A 80 6.44 3.10 3.15
CA GLU A 80 7.87 3.41 3.12
C GLU A 80 8.49 3.20 1.73
N LEU A 81 8.07 2.14 1.03
CA LEU A 81 8.49 1.89 -0.34
C LEU A 81 7.95 2.93 -1.31
N ALA A 82 6.67 3.31 -1.19
CA ALA A 82 6.08 4.35 -2.03
C ALA A 82 6.78 5.70 -1.83
N LEU A 83 7.03 6.07 -0.58
CA LEU A 83 7.72 7.31 -0.22
C LEU A 83 9.17 7.32 -0.72
N SER A 84 9.87 6.19 -0.59
CA SER A 84 11.24 6.05 -1.09
C SER A 84 11.29 6.24 -2.61
N LEU A 85 10.40 5.58 -3.36
CA LEU A 85 10.29 5.76 -4.82
C LEU A 85 9.95 7.18 -5.25
N LEU A 86 9.16 7.91 -4.46
CA LEU A 86 8.87 9.30 -4.73
C LEU A 86 10.14 10.17 -4.66
N PHE A 87 10.99 9.95 -3.66
CA PHE A 87 12.25 10.68 -3.53
C PHE A 87 13.30 10.24 -4.56
N GLU A 88 13.29 8.97 -4.98
CA GLU A 88 14.09 8.51 -6.12
C GLU A 88 13.72 9.21 -7.42
N LEU A 89 12.44 9.56 -7.61
CA LEU A 89 11.98 10.35 -8.76
C LEU A 89 12.58 11.76 -8.72
N GLN A 90 12.64 12.39 -7.55
CA GLN A 90 13.24 13.71 -7.37
C GLN A 90 14.72 13.72 -7.80
N ALA A 91 15.45 12.64 -7.50
CA ALA A 91 16.84 12.47 -7.92
C ALA A 91 16.99 12.19 -9.43
N ARG A 92 15.90 11.93 -10.16
CA ARG A 92 15.90 11.59 -11.59
C ARG A 92 14.93 12.44 -12.41
N PRO A 93 15.22 13.74 -12.61
CA PRO A 93 14.33 14.65 -13.34
C PRO A 93 13.98 14.22 -14.77
N ALA A 94 14.86 13.44 -15.43
CA ALA A 94 14.60 12.90 -16.76
C ALA A 94 13.33 12.02 -16.82
N ASP A 95 13.00 11.33 -15.73
CA ASP A 95 11.84 10.44 -15.65
C ASP A 95 10.54 11.20 -15.52
N TRP A 96 10.60 12.28 -14.76
CA TRP A 96 9.54 13.27 -14.68
C TRP A 96 9.30 13.95 -16.03
N HIS A 97 10.36 14.32 -16.74
CA HIS A 97 10.24 14.93 -18.07
C HIS A 97 9.57 13.98 -19.07
N ALA A 98 9.98 12.71 -19.10
CA ALA A 98 9.37 11.71 -19.96
C ALA A 98 7.88 11.47 -19.62
N LEU A 99 7.51 11.56 -18.33
CA LEU A 99 6.09 11.54 -17.94
C LEU A 99 5.36 12.78 -18.46
N CYS A 100 5.91 13.99 -18.27
CA CYS A 100 5.27 15.23 -18.72
C CYS A 100 5.02 15.22 -20.24
N GLU A 101 6.00 14.77 -21.03
CA GLU A 101 5.84 14.54 -22.48
C GLU A 101 4.74 13.53 -22.79
N ALA A 102 4.69 12.42 -22.04
CA ALA A 102 3.68 11.39 -22.24
C ALA A 102 2.26 11.79 -21.79
N LEU A 103 2.13 12.89 -21.05
CA LEU A 103 0.88 13.49 -20.58
C LEU A 103 0.46 14.71 -21.39
N ASP A 104 1.21 15.07 -22.43
CA ASP A 104 0.83 16.14 -23.34
C ASP A 104 -0.49 15.80 -24.06
N GLY A 105 -1.43 16.74 -24.05
CA GLY A 105 -2.78 16.56 -24.61
C GLY A 105 -3.73 15.60 -23.87
N VAL A 106 -3.37 15.04 -22.71
CA VAL A 106 -4.27 14.19 -21.91
C VAL A 106 -5.23 15.04 -21.07
N ASP A 107 -6.54 14.73 -21.09
CA ASP A 107 -7.52 15.45 -20.28
C ASP A 107 -7.39 15.10 -18.79
N ARG A 108 -7.28 16.13 -17.95
CA ARG A 108 -7.08 16.02 -16.51
C ARG A 108 -8.36 16.29 -15.71
N GLY A 109 -9.46 16.64 -16.40
CA GLY A 109 -10.79 16.85 -15.83
C GLY A 109 -11.54 15.57 -15.45
N GLY A 110 -10.92 14.39 -15.60
CA GLY A 110 -11.42 13.11 -15.14
C GLY A 110 -11.81 12.12 -16.25
N ALA A 111 -11.97 12.57 -17.50
CA ALA A 111 -12.33 11.70 -18.61
C ALA A 111 -11.25 10.64 -18.92
N ASP A 112 -9.97 10.98 -18.74
CA ASP A 112 -8.82 10.12 -19.02
C ASP A 112 -8.14 9.55 -17.77
N ASP A 113 -8.84 9.46 -16.64
CA ASP A 113 -8.31 8.95 -15.37
C ASP A 113 -7.58 7.60 -15.51
N GLY A 114 -8.16 6.70 -16.31
CA GLY A 114 -7.57 5.39 -16.57
C GLY A 114 -6.24 5.48 -17.32
N LEU A 115 -6.14 6.40 -18.28
CA LEU A 115 -4.91 6.65 -19.04
C LEU A 115 -3.85 7.33 -18.16
N LEU A 116 -4.25 8.35 -17.40
CA LEU A 116 -3.36 9.07 -16.48
C LEU A 116 -2.74 8.10 -15.45
N ARG A 117 -3.57 7.28 -14.81
CA ARG A 117 -3.12 6.25 -13.87
C ARG A 117 -2.15 5.27 -14.52
N LYS A 118 -2.46 4.84 -15.76
CA LYS A 118 -1.58 3.94 -16.51
C LYS A 118 -0.20 4.57 -16.76
N LYS A 119 -0.15 5.82 -17.23
CA LYS A 119 1.11 6.54 -17.52
C LYS A 119 1.97 6.72 -16.27
N VAL A 120 1.35 7.09 -15.14
CA VAL A 120 2.03 7.20 -13.85
C VAL A 120 2.56 5.83 -13.40
N ASN A 121 1.73 4.79 -13.48
CA ASN A 121 2.15 3.43 -13.10
C ASN A 121 3.32 2.94 -13.96
N ASP A 122 3.30 3.25 -15.26
CA ASP A 122 4.40 2.92 -16.19
C ASP A 122 5.69 3.67 -15.80
N MET A 123 5.60 4.97 -15.45
CA MET A 123 6.74 5.75 -14.95
C MET A 123 7.34 5.11 -13.69
N TYR A 124 6.54 4.85 -12.66
CA TYR A 124 7.03 4.29 -11.40
C TYR A 124 7.56 2.86 -11.56
N ALA A 125 6.99 2.06 -12.44
CA ALA A 125 7.54 0.74 -12.77
C ALA A 125 8.94 0.85 -13.41
N LEU A 126 9.12 1.77 -14.37
CA LEU A 126 10.42 2.02 -15.00
C LEU A 126 11.44 2.63 -14.03
N LEU A 127 11.00 3.49 -13.12
CA LEU A 127 11.84 4.06 -12.07
C LEU A 127 12.31 2.97 -11.11
N ARG A 128 11.39 2.14 -10.61
CA ARG A 128 11.69 0.96 -9.77
C ARG A 128 12.72 0.04 -10.42
N ASP A 129 12.53 -0.28 -11.71
CA ASP A 129 13.46 -1.14 -12.46
C ASP A 129 14.87 -0.54 -12.53
N ARG A 130 14.98 0.78 -12.67
CA ARG A 130 16.26 1.48 -12.72
C ARG A 130 16.93 1.59 -11.37
N VAL A 131 16.20 2.00 -10.34
CA VAL A 131 16.71 2.08 -8.96
C VAL A 131 17.24 0.72 -8.53
N ASP A 132 16.48 -0.35 -8.73
CA ASP A 132 16.94 -1.69 -8.35
C ASP A 132 18.12 -2.16 -9.22
N ALA A 133 18.19 -1.79 -10.50
CA ALA A 133 19.35 -2.10 -11.35
C ALA A 133 20.62 -1.38 -10.88
N ASP A 134 20.52 -0.11 -10.52
CA ASP A 134 21.62 0.70 -10.00
C ASP A 134 22.08 0.17 -8.64
N ASN A 135 21.14 -0.15 -7.74
CA ASN A 135 21.44 -0.73 -6.43
C ASN A 135 22.09 -2.12 -6.57
N TYR A 136 21.61 -2.95 -7.49
CA TYR A 136 22.23 -4.23 -7.79
C TYR A 136 23.65 -4.05 -8.32
N GLN A 137 23.87 -3.08 -9.22
CA GLN A 137 25.19 -2.81 -9.75
C GLN A 137 26.15 -2.30 -8.67
N ALA A 138 25.67 -1.44 -7.77
CA ALA A 138 26.42 -0.95 -6.63
C ALA A 138 26.79 -2.08 -5.65
N ALA A 139 25.84 -2.98 -5.36
CA ALA A 139 26.06 -4.09 -4.42
C ALA A 139 26.95 -5.20 -4.99
N CYS A 140 26.81 -5.52 -6.29
CA CYS A 140 27.44 -6.69 -6.90
C CYS A 140 28.67 -6.36 -7.74
N GLY A 141 28.88 -5.08 -8.10
CA GLY A 141 29.89 -4.66 -9.07
C GLY A 141 29.65 -5.18 -10.49
N ARG A 142 28.48 -5.78 -10.76
CA ARG A 142 28.11 -6.37 -12.06
C ARG A 142 27.18 -5.43 -12.83
N PRO A 143 27.39 -5.23 -14.14
CA PRO A 143 26.51 -4.37 -14.93
C PRO A 143 25.09 -4.93 -14.98
N CYS A 144 24.12 -4.11 -14.63
CA CYS A 144 22.71 -4.46 -14.66
C CYS A 144 21.89 -3.32 -15.26
N SER A 145 21.01 -3.67 -16.20
CA SER A 145 20.08 -2.69 -16.79
C SER A 145 18.69 -2.90 -16.23
N ALA A 146 17.85 -1.86 -16.30
CA ALA A 146 16.43 -1.94 -15.91
C ALA A 146 15.70 -3.11 -16.60
N ASN A 147 15.98 -3.36 -17.89
CA ASN A 147 15.42 -4.48 -18.62
C ASN A 147 15.89 -5.84 -18.07
N ARG A 148 17.15 -5.94 -17.62
CA ARG A 148 17.68 -7.16 -16.97
C ARG A 148 17.02 -7.36 -15.61
N MET A 149 16.85 -6.31 -14.82
CA MET A 149 16.17 -6.36 -13.53
C MET A 149 14.71 -6.81 -13.68
N TYR A 150 14.00 -6.26 -14.66
CA TYR A 150 12.66 -6.70 -15.03
C TYR A 150 12.63 -8.19 -15.43
N ALA A 151 13.60 -8.64 -16.22
CA ALA A 151 13.71 -10.05 -16.61
C ALA A 151 13.92 -10.96 -15.38
N TYR A 152 14.78 -10.56 -14.44
CA TYR A 152 14.94 -11.29 -13.18
C TYR A 152 13.60 -11.42 -12.44
N ARG A 153 12.79 -10.35 -12.35
CA ARG A 153 11.53 -10.39 -11.56
C ARG A 153 10.50 -11.31 -12.19
N MET A 154 10.45 -11.31 -13.52
CA MET A 154 9.65 -12.26 -14.27
C MET A 154 10.10 -13.70 -14.03
N LEU A 155 11.42 -13.97 -14.04
CA LEU A 155 11.96 -15.31 -13.77
C LEU A 155 11.72 -15.76 -12.32
N ASP A 156 11.85 -14.86 -11.34
CA ASP A 156 11.52 -15.11 -9.93
C ASP A 156 10.04 -15.48 -9.76
N THR A 157 9.14 -14.74 -10.42
CA THR A 157 7.70 -15.03 -10.44
C THR A 157 7.42 -16.38 -11.11
N ALA A 158 8.05 -16.66 -12.25
CA ALA A 158 7.89 -17.92 -12.97
C ALA A 158 8.35 -19.11 -12.12
N TYR A 159 9.51 -18.98 -11.47
CA TYR A 159 10.00 -19.97 -10.53
C TYR A 159 9.04 -20.18 -9.35
N GLY A 160 8.54 -19.10 -8.72
CA GLY A 160 7.59 -19.19 -7.62
C GLY A 160 6.33 -19.99 -8.00
N GLU A 161 5.77 -19.73 -9.18
CA GLU A 161 4.61 -20.48 -9.70
C GLU A 161 4.96 -21.95 -10.02
N ILE A 162 6.12 -22.21 -10.63
CA ILE A 162 6.56 -23.59 -10.90
C ILE A 162 6.76 -24.36 -9.60
N ALA A 163 7.42 -23.75 -8.60
CA ALA A 163 7.63 -24.34 -7.29
C ALA A 163 6.29 -24.64 -6.59
N ARG A 164 5.32 -23.73 -6.67
CA ARG A 164 3.96 -23.94 -6.16
C ARG A 164 3.25 -25.12 -6.85
N LEU A 165 3.32 -25.18 -8.18
CA LEU A 165 2.75 -26.29 -8.95
C LEU A 165 3.42 -27.63 -8.63
N PHE A 166 4.74 -27.64 -8.41
CA PHE A 166 5.48 -28.84 -8.05
C PHE A 166 5.14 -29.30 -6.62
N ALA A 167 4.94 -28.37 -5.69
CA ALA A 167 4.53 -28.68 -4.33
C ALA A 167 3.13 -29.34 -4.28
N ASP A 168 2.19 -28.92 -5.14
CA ASP A 168 0.84 -29.48 -5.27
C ASP A 168 0.67 -30.28 -6.57
N TRP A 169 1.69 -31.06 -6.94
CA TRP A 169 1.74 -31.74 -8.24
C TRP A 169 0.61 -32.75 -8.45
N GLU A 170 0.05 -33.32 -7.38
CA GLU A 170 -1.04 -34.31 -7.45
C GLU A 170 -2.31 -33.67 -8.03
N ARG A 171 -2.63 -32.45 -7.60
CA ARG A 171 -3.77 -31.68 -8.12
C ARG A 171 -3.50 -31.05 -9.48
N HIS A 172 -2.24 -30.84 -9.82
CA HIS A 172 -1.80 -30.22 -11.07
C HIS A 172 -1.08 -31.19 -12.02
N ARG A 173 -1.39 -32.50 -11.94
CA ARG A 173 -0.65 -33.58 -12.62
C ARG A 173 -0.44 -33.33 -14.11
N ASP A 174 -1.48 -32.94 -14.83
CA ASP A 174 -1.43 -32.68 -16.27
C ASP A 174 -0.52 -31.49 -16.61
N GLN A 175 -0.61 -30.42 -15.83
CA GLN A 175 0.21 -29.22 -16.04
C GLN A 175 1.67 -29.49 -15.68
N VAL A 176 1.93 -30.20 -14.57
CA VAL A 176 3.30 -30.58 -14.17
C VAL A 176 3.90 -31.54 -15.19
N GLY A 177 3.14 -32.51 -15.71
CA GLY A 177 3.58 -33.39 -16.79
C GLY A 177 3.95 -32.61 -18.06
N ALA A 178 3.15 -31.62 -18.44
CA ALA A 178 3.44 -30.74 -19.57
C ALA A 178 4.70 -29.86 -19.35
N ILE A 179 4.92 -29.35 -18.13
CA ILE A 179 6.15 -28.61 -17.76
C ILE A 179 7.38 -29.52 -17.85
N LEU A 180 7.28 -30.74 -17.33
CA LEU A 180 8.37 -31.73 -17.38
C LEU A 180 8.55 -32.34 -18.78
N GLY A 181 7.55 -32.19 -19.66
CA GLY A 181 7.55 -32.72 -21.03
C GLY A 181 7.35 -34.24 -21.10
N ARG A 182 6.69 -34.83 -20.10
CA ARG A 182 6.41 -36.26 -20.03
C ARG A 182 5.16 -36.54 -19.20
N GLU A 183 4.48 -37.65 -19.48
CA GLU A 183 3.38 -38.12 -18.64
C GLU A 183 3.90 -38.58 -17.27
N LEU A 184 3.13 -38.30 -16.22
CA LEU A 184 3.50 -38.67 -14.86
C LEU A 184 2.90 -40.04 -14.54
N ALA A 185 3.75 -41.05 -14.33
CA ALA A 185 3.35 -42.38 -13.86
C ALA A 185 3.41 -42.53 -12.32
N GLY A 186 4.01 -41.55 -11.63
CA GLY A 186 4.21 -41.55 -10.17
C GLY A 186 4.81 -40.20 -9.71
N VAL A 187 5.32 -40.16 -8.48
CA VAL A 187 5.94 -38.94 -7.92
C VAL A 187 7.14 -38.51 -8.79
N PRO A 188 7.13 -37.31 -9.40
CA PRO A 188 8.25 -36.83 -10.20
C PRO A 188 9.48 -36.57 -9.32
N ILE A 189 10.66 -36.99 -9.75
CA ILE A 189 11.89 -36.77 -8.98
C ILE A 189 12.28 -35.28 -8.95
N GLU A 190 11.90 -34.55 -9.99
CA GLU A 190 12.14 -33.13 -10.18
C GLU A 190 11.45 -32.29 -9.09
N VAL A 191 10.26 -32.73 -8.64
CA VAL A 191 9.55 -32.12 -7.50
C VAL A 191 10.40 -32.18 -6.22
N ARG A 192 11.18 -33.24 -6.02
CA ARG A 192 12.08 -33.38 -4.87
C ARG A 192 13.42 -32.65 -5.04
N GLN A 193 13.84 -32.42 -6.28
CA GLN A 193 15.11 -31.79 -6.63
C GLN A 193 15.05 -30.26 -6.66
N LEU A 194 13.88 -29.67 -6.92
CA LEU A 194 13.73 -28.22 -6.95
C LEU A 194 13.80 -27.63 -5.53
N ARG A 195 15.01 -27.23 -5.11
CA ARG A 195 15.27 -26.65 -3.78
C ARG A 195 15.38 -25.12 -3.78
N GLY A 196 15.61 -24.52 -4.93
CA GLY A 196 15.83 -23.08 -5.09
C GLY A 196 15.77 -22.67 -6.55
N ILE A 197 15.77 -21.37 -6.82
CA ILE A 197 15.62 -20.84 -8.18
C ILE A 197 16.80 -21.21 -9.10
N GLY A 198 18.01 -21.28 -8.56
CA GLY A 198 19.21 -21.71 -9.31
C GLY A 198 19.14 -23.17 -9.81
N GLY A 199 18.30 -24.01 -9.19
CA GLY A 199 18.04 -25.38 -9.64
C GLY A 199 16.87 -25.49 -10.63
N CYS A 200 16.18 -24.39 -10.93
CA CYS A 200 15.07 -24.38 -11.88
C CYS A 200 15.63 -24.49 -13.30
N ARG A 201 15.18 -25.50 -14.05
CA ARG A 201 15.66 -25.69 -15.42
C ARG A 201 15.04 -24.66 -16.38
N PRO A 202 15.80 -24.08 -17.32
CA PRO A 202 15.27 -23.12 -18.30
C PRO A 202 14.10 -23.66 -19.11
N GLU A 203 14.14 -24.95 -19.46
CA GLU A 203 13.10 -25.62 -20.23
C GLU A 203 11.77 -25.66 -19.45
N TRP A 204 11.82 -25.74 -18.12
CA TRP A 204 10.62 -25.71 -17.28
C TRP A 204 9.97 -24.34 -17.33
N VAL A 205 10.74 -23.25 -17.32
CA VAL A 205 10.23 -21.88 -17.45
C VAL A 205 9.56 -21.67 -18.82
N LEU A 206 10.22 -22.13 -19.89
CA LEU A 206 9.68 -22.05 -21.25
C LEU A 206 8.38 -22.84 -21.38
N ARG A 207 8.36 -24.10 -20.93
CA ARG A 207 7.17 -24.95 -21.01
C ARG A 207 6.07 -24.48 -20.10
N TRP A 208 6.37 -24.06 -18.87
CA TRP A 208 5.40 -23.43 -17.97
C TRP A 208 4.71 -22.25 -18.64
N SER A 209 5.49 -21.34 -19.24
CA SER A 209 4.95 -20.19 -19.98
C SER A 209 4.02 -20.63 -21.11
N ALA A 210 4.34 -21.71 -21.84
CA ALA A 210 3.46 -22.27 -22.86
C ALA A 210 2.18 -22.90 -22.25
N THR A 211 2.30 -23.62 -21.13
CA THR A 211 1.17 -24.29 -20.47
C THR A 211 0.10 -23.32 -19.98
N ARG A 212 0.45 -22.05 -19.68
CA ARG A 212 -0.51 -21.05 -19.19
C ARG A 212 -1.68 -20.81 -20.15
N ALA A 213 -1.49 -20.95 -21.46
CA ALA A 213 -2.57 -20.83 -22.43
C ALA A 213 -3.63 -21.94 -22.30
N ARG A 214 -3.24 -23.12 -21.80
CA ARG A 214 -4.11 -24.29 -21.64
C ARG A 214 -4.70 -24.39 -20.23
N PHE A 215 -3.91 -24.08 -19.20
CA PHE A 215 -4.26 -24.34 -17.80
C PHE A 215 -4.48 -23.06 -16.97
N GLY A 216 -4.31 -21.88 -17.57
CA GLY A 216 -4.45 -20.59 -16.91
C GLY A 216 -5.32 -19.61 -17.70
N PRO A 217 -5.41 -18.35 -17.24
CA PRO A 217 -6.30 -17.34 -17.82
C PRO A 217 -5.79 -16.76 -19.16
N GLY A 218 -4.63 -17.18 -19.67
CA GLY A 218 -4.04 -16.64 -20.90
C GLY A 218 -2.60 -17.09 -21.16
N PRO A 219 -2.01 -16.71 -22.30
CA PRO A 219 -0.64 -17.10 -22.66
C PRO A 219 0.38 -16.57 -21.63
N GLY A 220 1.40 -17.37 -21.34
CA GLY A 220 2.45 -16.97 -20.42
C GLY A 220 3.37 -15.87 -20.98
N PRO A 221 4.16 -15.23 -20.11
CA PRO A 221 4.91 -14.01 -20.45
C PRO A 221 5.83 -14.17 -21.67
N LEU A 222 6.51 -15.32 -21.79
CA LEU A 222 7.41 -15.64 -22.91
C LEU A 222 6.68 -16.00 -24.23
N HIS A 223 5.35 -16.20 -24.19
CA HIS A 223 4.53 -16.54 -25.35
C HIS A 223 3.57 -15.42 -25.76
N THR A 224 3.72 -14.23 -25.16
CA THR A 224 3.02 -13.01 -25.60
C THR A 224 3.74 -12.35 -26.79
N ARG A 225 3.07 -11.44 -27.49
CA ARG A 225 3.69 -10.61 -28.56
C ARG A 225 4.58 -9.48 -28.01
N SER A 226 4.94 -9.52 -26.72
CA SER A 226 5.73 -8.46 -26.10
C SER A 226 7.16 -8.47 -26.63
N LYS A 227 7.60 -7.33 -27.19
CA LYS A 227 8.98 -7.13 -27.65
C LYS A 227 10.01 -7.36 -26.53
N ARG A 228 9.61 -7.16 -25.26
CA ARG A 228 10.50 -7.33 -24.08
C ARG A 228 10.94 -8.79 -23.87
N PHE A 229 10.14 -9.76 -24.31
CA PHE A 229 10.37 -11.19 -24.05
C PHE A 229 10.74 -11.99 -25.29
N ALA A 230 10.60 -11.40 -26.47
CA ALA A 230 10.97 -12.04 -27.74
C ALA A 230 12.44 -12.50 -27.73
N SER A 231 13.34 -11.74 -27.09
CA SER A 231 14.76 -12.09 -27.00
C SER A 231 15.06 -13.26 -26.05
N LEU A 232 14.19 -13.58 -25.09
CA LEU A 232 14.42 -14.64 -24.10
C LEU A 232 13.79 -15.98 -24.51
N LYS A 233 12.74 -15.95 -25.32
CA LYS A 233 11.97 -17.14 -25.71
C LYS A 233 12.85 -18.23 -26.37
N ASP A 234 13.82 -17.80 -27.17
CA ASP A 234 14.68 -18.70 -27.95
C ASP A 234 16.11 -18.78 -27.37
N GLN A 235 16.31 -18.37 -26.11
CA GLN A 235 17.63 -18.32 -25.45
C GLN A 235 17.61 -19.04 -24.07
N PRO A 236 17.43 -20.37 -24.04
CA PRO A 236 17.40 -21.13 -22.79
C PRO A 236 18.69 -21.00 -21.97
N GLU A 237 19.85 -20.88 -22.63
CA GLU A 237 21.14 -20.70 -21.97
C GLU A 237 21.19 -19.38 -21.19
N ARG A 238 20.63 -18.32 -21.77
CA ARG A 238 20.54 -17.00 -21.13
C ARG A 238 19.58 -17.03 -19.94
N ILE A 239 18.44 -17.71 -20.07
CA ILE A 239 17.53 -17.94 -18.94
C ILE A 239 18.26 -18.71 -17.83
N GLY A 240 19.00 -19.76 -18.17
CA GLY A 240 19.78 -20.56 -17.22
C GLY A 240 20.82 -19.75 -16.47
N ALA A 241 21.59 -18.92 -17.18
CA ALA A 241 22.55 -18.02 -16.56
C ALA A 241 21.88 -17.04 -15.58
N MET A 242 20.73 -16.46 -15.96
CA MET A 242 19.98 -15.57 -15.07
C MET A 242 19.41 -16.28 -13.85
N LEU A 243 18.87 -17.49 -14.00
CA LEU A 243 18.36 -18.29 -12.87
C LEU A 243 19.49 -18.68 -11.91
N ALA A 244 20.64 -19.07 -12.43
CA ALA A 244 21.83 -19.37 -11.64
C ALA A 244 22.29 -18.14 -10.84
N GLU A 245 22.38 -16.97 -11.48
CA GLU A 245 22.72 -15.71 -10.80
C GLU A 245 21.73 -15.39 -9.68
N ILE A 246 20.41 -15.49 -9.91
CA ILE A 246 19.43 -15.26 -8.83
C ILE A 246 19.61 -16.28 -7.70
N GLY A 247 19.93 -17.54 -8.04
CA GLY A 247 20.20 -18.61 -7.08
C GLY A 247 21.45 -18.37 -6.22
N GLU A 248 22.55 -17.89 -6.81
CA GLU A 248 23.77 -17.50 -6.09
C GLU A 248 23.42 -16.50 -4.97
N TYR A 249 22.61 -15.49 -5.29
CA TYR A 249 22.20 -14.49 -4.31
C TYR A 249 21.17 -14.99 -3.32
N GLN A 250 20.27 -15.89 -3.72
CA GLN A 250 19.36 -16.50 -2.78
C GLN A 250 20.15 -17.19 -1.65
N VAL A 251 21.22 -17.92 -1.99
CA VAL A 251 22.10 -18.56 -0.99
C VAL A 251 22.77 -17.52 -0.10
N LEU A 252 23.34 -16.45 -0.68
CA LEU A 252 23.95 -15.36 0.10
C LEU A 252 22.94 -14.65 1.01
N SER A 253 21.72 -14.42 0.53
CA SER A 253 20.66 -13.76 1.31
C SER A 253 20.05 -14.68 2.36
N ASP A 254 19.97 -15.99 2.13
CA ASP A 254 19.44 -16.98 3.07
C ASP A 254 20.44 -17.28 4.19
N ASN A 255 21.73 -17.04 3.95
CA ASN A 255 22.77 -17.00 4.97
C ASN A 255 22.62 -15.84 5.96
N ARG A 256 21.52 -15.06 5.88
CA ARG A 256 21.09 -13.98 6.78
C ARG A 256 21.97 -13.96 8.03
N ASP A 257 22.86 -12.97 8.11
CA ASP A 257 23.49 -12.59 9.37
C ASP A 257 22.34 -12.51 10.39
N ARG A 258 22.20 -13.54 11.22
CA ARG A 258 21.29 -13.53 12.37
C ARG A 258 21.88 -12.67 13.48
N ASP A 259 23.06 -12.12 13.24
CA ASP A 259 23.78 -11.19 14.10
C ASP A 259 22.93 -9.98 14.46
N TRP A 260 21.98 -9.52 13.63
CA TRP A 260 21.08 -8.41 14.05
C TRP A 260 20.05 -8.80 15.12
N LEU A 261 19.67 -10.08 15.23
CA LEU A 261 18.86 -10.55 16.37
C LEU A 261 19.73 -10.57 17.63
N GLN A 262 21.00 -10.92 17.47
CA GLN A 262 21.99 -10.83 18.54
C GLN A 262 22.25 -9.36 18.93
N ASP A 263 22.29 -8.43 17.98
CA ASP A 263 22.39 -6.98 18.24
C ASP A 263 21.16 -6.44 18.98
N LEU A 264 19.97 -7.01 18.74
CA LEU A 264 18.73 -6.61 19.42
C LEU A 264 18.71 -7.12 20.87
N ASP A 265 19.16 -8.35 21.09
CA ASP A 265 19.37 -8.91 22.43
C ASP A 265 20.49 -8.15 23.18
N ASP A 266 21.60 -7.84 22.51
CA ASP A 266 22.71 -7.06 23.06
C ASP A 266 22.29 -5.62 23.38
N ALA A 267 21.47 -4.98 22.54
CA ALA A 267 20.89 -3.66 22.81
C ALA A 267 19.92 -3.69 24.00
N ALA A 268 19.14 -4.77 24.17
CA ALA A 268 18.28 -4.93 25.34
C ALA A 268 19.10 -5.05 26.63
N VAL A 269 20.18 -5.85 26.62
CA VAL A 269 21.13 -5.95 27.75
C VAL A 269 21.79 -4.61 28.04
N TRP A 270 22.18 -3.85 27.01
CA TRP A 270 22.79 -2.53 27.17
C TRP A 270 21.81 -1.52 27.78
N MET A 271 20.54 -1.56 27.36
CA MET A 271 19.49 -0.72 27.95
C MET A 271 19.24 -1.07 29.42
N GLU A 272 19.20 -2.35 29.77
CA GLU A 272 19.08 -2.80 31.17
C GLU A 272 20.25 -2.31 32.02
N ASP A 273 21.48 -2.40 31.51
CA ASP A 273 22.67 -1.92 32.23
C ASP A 273 22.68 -0.40 32.37
N TYR A 274 22.27 0.33 31.33
CA TYR A 274 22.09 1.79 31.39
C TYR A 274 21.08 2.19 32.47
N TRP A 275 19.94 1.50 32.56
CA TRP A 275 18.94 1.73 33.60
C TRP A 275 19.48 1.43 35.00
N ARG A 276 20.25 0.35 35.14
CA ARG A 276 20.92 0.00 36.41
C ARG A 276 21.87 1.12 36.84
N VAL A 277 22.74 1.60 35.94
CA VAL A 277 23.68 2.70 36.24
C VAL A 277 22.95 3.99 36.60
N LEU A 278 21.84 4.30 35.92
CA LEU A 278 20.99 5.45 36.26
C LEU A 278 20.42 5.33 37.68
N GLN A 279 19.91 4.15 38.05
CA GLN A 279 19.40 3.91 39.39
C GLN A 279 20.49 4.00 40.44
N GLU A 280 21.65 3.37 40.21
CA GLU A 280 22.80 3.44 41.11
C GLU A 280 23.30 4.88 41.29
N SER A 281 23.27 5.69 40.23
CA SER A 281 23.61 7.12 40.28
C SER A 281 22.61 7.93 41.11
N VAL A 282 21.31 7.66 40.97
CA VAL A 282 20.26 8.27 41.78
C VAL A 282 20.38 7.85 43.25
N ASP A 283 20.65 6.57 43.52
CA ASP A 283 20.79 6.03 44.88
C ASP A 283 22.08 6.51 45.56
N ALA A 284 23.14 6.72 44.79
CA ALA A 284 24.41 7.29 45.26
C ALA A 284 24.39 8.83 45.33
N ALA A 285 23.32 9.48 44.88
CA ALA A 285 23.20 10.94 44.93
C ALA A 285 23.20 11.40 46.39
N VAL A 286 24.21 12.19 46.76
CA VAL A 286 24.32 12.76 48.11
C VAL A 286 23.29 13.88 48.26
N PRO A 287 22.50 13.93 49.36
CA PRO A 287 21.53 15.01 49.56
C PRO A 287 22.18 16.39 49.59
N GLY A 288 21.87 17.22 48.59
CA GLY A 288 22.38 18.59 48.45
C GLY A 288 22.15 19.12 47.03
N PRO A 289 22.25 20.44 46.78
CA PRO A 289 22.21 20.96 45.41
C PRO A 289 23.38 20.39 44.61
N ASP A 290 23.14 19.97 43.37
CA ASP A 290 24.20 19.53 42.46
C ASP A 290 25.28 20.61 42.38
N ARG A 291 26.45 20.30 42.94
CA ARG A 291 27.62 21.16 42.85
C ARG A 291 28.52 20.56 41.79
N ILE A 292 28.65 21.25 40.66
CA ILE A 292 29.79 21.05 39.78
C ILE A 292 31.02 21.38 40.62
N LEU A 293 31.70 20.34 41.12
CA LEU A 293 32.99 20.53 41.75
C LEU A 293 33.92 21.02 40.65
N GLU A 294 34.66 22.11 40.91
CA GLU A 294 35.77 22.48 40.04
C GLU A 294 36.64 21.24 39.86
N ALA A 295 36.83 20.83 38.60
CA ALA A 295 37.81 19.81 38.27
C ALA A 295 39.11 20.29 38.87
N ARG A 296 39.56 19.67 39.97
CA ARG A 296 40.92 19.85 40.43
C ARG A 296 41.75 19.33 39.28
N GLN A 297 42.28 20.26 38.48
CA GLN A 297 43.32 19.98 37.50
C GLN A 297 44.32 19.08 38.21
N ASP A 298 44.46 17.85 37.72
CA ASP A 298 45.60 17.04 38.04
C ASP A 298 46.84 17.92 37.81
N ALA A 299 47.81 17.81 38.72
CA ALA A 299 48.95 18.71 38.88
C ALA A 299 49.96 18.73 37.72
N LEU A 300 49.52 18.53 36.47
CA LEU A 300 50.36 18.39 35.28
C LEU A 300 50.32 19.58 34.30
N ASP A 301 49.38 20.52 34.43
CA ASP A 301 49.27 21.65 33.48
C ASP A 301 49.36 23.06 34.11
N ALA A 302 50.05 23.18 35.25
CA ALA A 302 50.30 24.48 35.88
C ALA A 302 51.60 25.12 35.37
N ASP A 303 51.62 25.57 34.11
CA ASP A 303 52.60 26.57 33.67
C ASP A 303 52.10 27.37 32.45
N ALA A 304 51.09 28.22 32.66
CA ALA A 304 50.88 29.41 31.83
C ALA A 304 49.95 30.40 32.56
N CYS A 305 50.61 31.33 33.23
CA CYS A 305 50.14 32.55 33.86
C CYS A 305 48.94 33.24 33.21
N ASP A 306 47.94 33.50 34.07
CA ASP A 306 47.43 34.81 34.47
C ASP A 306 46.93 35.87 33.47
N ALA A 307 45.86 36.50 33.96
CA ALA A 307 45.35 37.85 33.69
C ALA A 307 44.58 38.02 32.35
N ASP A 308 43.39 38.63 32.31
CA ASP A 308 42.92 39.70 33.16
C ASP A 308 41.38 39.79 33.16
N ALA A 309 40.86 40.24 34.29
CA ALA A 309 39.46 40.43 34.57
C ALA A 309 38.86 41.64 33.84
N ARG A 310 37.53 41.61 33.59
CA ARG A 310 36.54 42.53 34.18
C ARG A 310 35.18 42.47 33.47
N ASP A 311 34.19 42.00 34.22
CA ASP A 311 32.79 42.45 34.20
C ASP A 311 32.70 43.81 34.97
N PRO A 312 31.59 44.60 35.05
CA PRO A 312 30.19 44.13 35.03
C PRO A 312 29.07 45.09 34.52
N ALA A 313 27.83 44.57 34.59
CA ALA A 313 26.56 45.24 34.96
C ALA A 313 25.84 46.10 33.91
N ALA A 314 24.50 46.26 33.87
CA ALA A 314 23.33 45.65 34.52
C ALA A 314 22.05 46.29 33.93
N ALA A 315 20.87 45.73 34.27
CA ALA A 315 19.50 46.27 34.19
C ALA A 315 18.83 46.32 32.79
N GLY A 316 17.56 45.99 32.58
CA GLY A 316 16.42 45.73 33.46
C GLY A 316 15.14 46.33 32.84
N VAL A 317 13.97 45.78 33.23
CA VAL A 317 12.59 46.31 33.10
C VAL A 317 11.74 45.76 31.93
N ASP A 318 10.48 45.52 32.30
CA ASP A 318 9.43 44.61 31.81
C ASP A 318 8.21 45.45 31.26
N PRO A 319 6.94 44.98 31.16
CA PRO A 319 6.15 44.75 29.94
C PRO A 319 4.92 45.70 29.77
N ASP A 320 3.82 45.22 29.15
CA ASP A 320 2.47 45.83 28.86
C ASP A 320 2.30 46.55 27.49
N ASP A 321 1.18 46.50 26.75
CA ASP A 321 -0.19 45.98 26.94
C ASP A 321 -0.97 45.97 25.59
N ALA A 322 -2.21 45.45 25.61
CA ALA A 322 -3.41 45.83 24.80
C ALA A 322 -4.05 44.80 23.83
N GLN A 323 -5.14 44.20 24.32
CA GLN A 323 -6.28 43.63 23.59
C GLN A 323 -7.18 44.70 22.92
N ALA A 324 -7.95 44.33 21.89
CA ALA A 324 -9.40 44.62 21.82
C ALA A 324 -10.11 43.91 20.63
N ASP A 325 -11.31 43.42 20.95
CA ASP A 325 -12.33 42.72 20.16
C ASP A 325 -12.99 43.49 19.02
N CYS A 326 -13.69 42.76 18.12
CA CYS A 326 -15.11 42.90 17.70
C CYS A 326 -15.29 42.42 16.23
N ALA A 327 -16.40 41.90 15.69
CA ALA A 327 -17.64 41.28 16.13
C ALA A 327 -18.33 40.71 14.85
N ALA A 328 -19.28 39.79 15.02
CA ALA A 328 -20.07 39.13 13.97
C ALA A 328 -21.18 40.02 13.35
N GLN A 329 -21.68 39.69 12.14
CA GLN A 329 -23.07 39.25 11.87
C GLN A 329 -23.48 39.21 10.38
N ASP A 330 -24.03 38.05 9.99
CA ASP A 330 -25.26 37.73 9.24
C ASP A 330 -25.76 38.49 7.99
N GLY A 331 -26.23 37.71 7.00
CA GLY A 331 -27.35 38.14 6.14
C GLY A 331 -27.61 37.38 4.81
N LEU A 332 -28.42 36.30 4.88
CA LEU A 332 -29.54 35.93 3.96
C LEU A 332 -29.31 35.53 2.47
N GLY A 333 -29.73 34.29 2.13
CA GLY A 333 -30.50 33.99 0.90
C GLY A 333 -30.19 32.69 0.12
N ALA A 334 -30.94 31.59 0.35
CA ALA A 334 -31.29 30.55 -0.66
C ALA A 334 -32.03 29.36 0.01
N ALA A 335 -33.38 29.36 -0.01
CA ALA A 335 -34.21 28.41 0.74
C ALA A 335 -34.42 27.01 0.10
N GLY A 336 -33.65 26.64 -0.92
CA GLY A 336 -33.64 25.27 -1.49
C GLY A 336 -32.35 24.53 -1.17
N ASP A 337 -31.22 25.18 -1.46
CA ASP A 337 -29.89 24.64 -1.19
C ASP A 337 -29.53 24.71 0.30
N GLY A 338 -30.05 25.70 1.03
CA GLY A 338 -29.76 25.87 2.46
C GLY A 338 -30.24 24.73 3.34
N GLN A 339 -31.35 24.06 3.01
CA GLN A 339 -31.84 22.90 3.79
C GLN A 339 -31.03 21.63 3.50
N ALA A 340 -30.64 21.40 2.24
CA ALA A 340 -29.75 20.29 1.88
C ALA A 340 -28.35 20.49 2.45
N LEU A 341 -27.82 21.72 2.41
CA LEU A 341 -26.54 22.09 3.00
C LEU A 341 -26.58 21.99 4.54
N ALA A 342 -27.68 22.41 5.17
CA ALA A 342 -27.88 22.25 6.62
C ALA A 342 -28.02 20.78 7.04
N ALA A 343 -28.67 19.94 6.21
CA ALA A 343 -28.75 18.51 6.44
C ALA A 343 -27.38 17.82 6.28
N ALA A 344 -26.61 18.22 5.27
CA ALA A 344 -25.24 17.74 5.07
C ALA A 344 -24.32 18.16 6.22
N ALA A 345 -24.37 19.42 6.65
CA ALA A 345 -23.61 19.92 7.79
C ALA A 345 -23.99 19.22 9.11
N ARG A 346 -25.27 18.85 9.28
CA ARG A 346 -25.72 18.09 10.45
C ARG A 346 -25.20 16.65 10.43
N LEU A 347 -25.23 16.00 9.27
CA LEU A 347 -24.66 14.64 9.11
C LEU A 347 -23.15 14.65 9.35
N GLU A 348 -22.47 15.71 8.90
CA GLU A 348 -21.04 15.95 9.15
C GLU A 348 -20.73 16.06 10.65
N ALA A 349 -21.50 16.87 11.38
CA ALA A 349 -21.35 16.99 12.82
C ALA A 349 -21.57 15.66 13.57
N ILE A 350 -22.51 14.83 13.11
CA ILE A 350 -22.77 13.51 13.68
C ILE A 350 -21.64 12.54 13.37
N ALA A 351 -21.10 12.55 12.15
CA ALA A 351 -19.97 11.71 11.76
C ALA A 351 -18.74 11.98 12.64
N LEU A 352 -18.42 13.26 12.85
CA LEU A 352 -17.34 13.68 13.76
C LEU A 352 -17.60 13.24 15.20
N ALA A 353 -18.85 13.39 15.70
CA ALA A 353 -19.22 12.99 17.06
C ALA A 353 -19.08 11.49 17.32
N VAL A 354 -19.04 10.66 16.28
CA VAL A 354 -18.84 9.21 16.37
C VAL A 354 -17.49 8.73 15.83
N ALA A 355 -16.53 9.67 15.75
CA ALA A 355 -15.14 9.46 15.33
C ALA A 355 -14.97 8.94 13.89
N LEU A 356 -15.92 9.24 12.99
CA LEU A 356 -15.78 8.98 11.56
C LEU A 356 -15.12 10.19 10.87
N PRO A 357 -14.37 9.97 9.77
CA PRO A 357 -13.68 11.06 9.07
C PRO A 357 -14.65 12.07 8.46
N PRO A 358 -14.20 13.33 8.27
CA PRO A 358 -14.98 14.34 7.58
C PRO A 358 -15.43 13.86 6.19
N GLY A 359 -16.67 14.17 5.80
CA GLY A 359 -17.24 13.78 4.51
C GLY A 359 -17.54 12.29 4.35
N TYR A 360 -17.43 11.47 5.42
CA TYR A 360 -17.62 10.01 5.36
C TYR A 360 -18.91 9.61 4.62
N MET A 361 -20.05 10.23 4.96
CA MET A 361 -21.35 9.89 4.35
C MET A 361 -21.40 10.20 2.85
N GLN A 362 -20.69 11.23 2.40
CA GLN A 362 -20.62 11.60 1.00
C GLN A 362 -19.70 10.64 0.23
N ALA A 363 -18.52 10.34 0.78
CA ALA A 363 -17.58 9.39 0.21
C ALA A 363 -18.20 7.98 0.11
N ALA A 364 -18.90 7.53 1.17
CA ALA A 364 -19.55 6.24 1.21
C ALA A 364 -20.73 6.16 0.22
N ALA A 365 -21.51 7.23 0.06
CA ALA A 365 -22.56 7.29 -0.94
C ALA A 365 -22.00 7.28 -2.39
N HIS A 366 -20.88 7.96 -2.65
CA HIS A 366 -20.22 7.96 -3.95
C HIS A 366 -19.61 6.61 -4.32
N ALA A 367 -19.10 5.87 -3.34
CA ALA A 367 -18.51 4.55 -3.54
C ALA A 367 -19.54 3.43 -3.72
N GLU A 368 -20.83 3.72 -3.47
CA GLU A 368 -21.90 2.76 -3.74
C GLU A 368 -22.11 2.60 -5.24
N GLU A 369 -21.72 1.44 -5.79
CA GLU A 369 -22.01 1.10 -7.17
C GLU A 369 -23.54 1.00 -7.38
N ALA A 370 -24.12 2.05 -7.96
CA ALA A 370 -25.56 2.15 -8.25
C ALA A 370 -26.10 1.03 -9.18
N GLY A 371 -25.23 0.17 -9.72
CA GLY A 371 -25.55 -0.95 -10.62
C GLY A 371 -25.85 -2.29 -9.94
N GLY A 372 -25.40 -2.51 -8.69
CA GLY A 372 -25.58 -3.77 -7.97
C GLY A 372 -27.06 -4.09 -7.71
N TRP A 373 -27.46 -5.36 -7.87
CA TRP A 373 -28.87 -5.74 -7.66
C TRP A 373 -29.32 -5.49 -6.21
N VAL A 374 -28.45 -5.71 -5.22
CA VAL A 374 -28.70 -5.42 -3.79
C VAL A 374 -28.90 -3.93 -3.55
N ALA A 375 -28.04 -3.08 -4.12
CA ALA A 375 -28.17 -1.63 -4.04
C ALA A 375 -29.48 -1.13 -4.67
N ARG A 376 -29.94 -1.77 -5.75
CA ARG A 376 -31.26 -1.51 -6.34
C ARG A 376 -32.42 -1.97 -5.45
N ALA A 377 -32.35 -3.17 -4.87
CA ALA A 377 -33.40 -3.72 -3.99
C ALA A 377 -33.56 -2.90 -2.69
N LEU A 378 -32.46 -2.32 -2.20
CA LEU A 378 -32.40 -1.52 -0.98
C LEU A 378 -32.34 -0.01 -1.22
N ARG A 379 -32.63 0.49 -2.44
CA ARG A 379 -32.52 1.92 -2.76
C ARG A 379 -33.31 2.81 -1.80
N ASP A 380 -34.47 2.34 -1.35
CA ASP A 380 -35.35 3.07 -0.41
C ASP A 380 -34.86 3.05 1.05
N ALA A 381 -33.91 2.16 1.38
CA ALA A 381 -33.29 2.11 2.70
C ALA A 381 -32.09 3.07 2.73
N GLY A 382 -32.01 3.99 3.69
CA GLY A 382 -30.87 4.91 3.79
C GLY A 382 -29.52 4.20 3.95
N LEU A 383 -28.44 4.83 3.50
CA LEU A 383 -27.08 4.26 3.48
C LEU A 383 -26.65 3.59 4.81
N PRO A 384 -26.89 4.16 6.00
CA PRO A 384 -26.49 3.49 7.25
C PRO A 384 -27.22 2.15 7.49
N VAL A 385 -28.46 2.02 6.99
CA VAL A 385 -29.19 0.75 7.06
C VAL A 385 -28.59 -0.26 6.08
N ARG A 386 -28.20 0.17 4.87
CA ARG A 386 -27.54 -0.69 3.89
C ARG A 386 -26.19 -1.21 4.41
N LEU A 387 -25.35 -0.34 4.95
CA LEU A 387 -24.08 -0.74 5.60
C LEU A 387 -24.31 -1.72 6.76
N ALA A 388 -25.37 -1.53 7.56
CA ALA A 388 -25.74 -2.46 8.61
C ALA A 388 -26.18 -3.84 8.08
N VAL A 389 -26.80 -3.89 6.90
CA VAL A 389 -27.16 -5.14 6.21
C VAL A 389 -25.89 -5.85 5.73
N TYR A 390 -24.99 -5.13 5.05
CA TYR A 390 -23.72 -5.68 4.57
C TYR A 390 -22.90 -6.26 5.72
N ALA A 391 -22.69 -5.49 6.79
CA ALA A 391 -21.99 -5.94 7.99
C ALA A 391 -22.58 -7.22 8.60
N ARG A 392 -23.90 -7.44 8.45
CA ARG A 392 -24.59 -8.62 8.97
C ARG A 392 -24.48 -9.85 8.06
N VAL A 393 -24.51 -9.64 6.74
CA VAL A 393 -24.54 -10.73 5.75
C VAL A 393 -23.13 -11.22 5.42
N LEU A 394 -22.17 -10.30 5.26
CA LEU A 394 -20.79 -10.60 4.85
C LEU A 394 -19.80 -10.52 6.02
N GLY A 395 -20.13 -9.77 7.08
CA GLY A 395 -19.25 -9.55 8.23
C GLY A 395 -18.66 -8.14 8.24
N ALA A 396 -18.19 -7.65 9.39
CA ALA A 396 -17.71 -6.27 9.51
C ALA A 396 -16.37 -6.01 8.79
N ALA A 397 -15.54 -7.04 8.67
CA ALA A 397 -14.19 -6.99 8.10
C ALA A 397 -14.07 -7.55 6.67
N ASP A 398 -15.18 -7.78 5.97
CA ASP A 398 -15.15 -8.42 4.64
C ASP A 398 -14.34 -7.59 3.62
N ASP A 399 -13.44 -8.24 2.88
CA ASP A 399 -12.51 -7.59 1.95
C ASP A 399 -13.18 -6.99 0.70
N ALA A 400 -14.43 -7.36 0.39
CA ALA A 400 -15.16 -6.85 -0.76
C ALA A 400 -15.69 -5.42 -0.58
N TYR A 401 -15.64 -4.85 0.62
CA TYR A 401 -16.11 -3.49 0.85
C TYR A 401 -15.20 -2.43 0.22
N PRO A 402 -15.78 -1.42 -0.46
CA PRO A 402 -15.05 -0.23 -0.86
C PRO A 402 -14.34 0.41 0.32
N ASP A 403 -13.11 0.88 0.11
CA ASP A 403 -12.31 1.54 1.16
C ASP A 403 -13.06 2.73 1.79
N ALA A 404 -13.87 3.45 1.00
CA ALA A 404 -14.68 4.58 1.46
C ALA A 404 -15.81 4.18 2.45
N TRP A 405 -16.16 2.90 2.54
CA TRP A 405 -17.16 2.41 3.51
C TRP A 405 -16.53 2.04 4.85
N ARG A 406 -15.22 1.79 4.89
CA ARG A 406 -14.52 1.33 6.09
C ARG A 406 -14.21 2.51 7.02
N ASP A 407 -14.37 2.30 8.32
CA ASP A 407 -13.86 3.18 9.35
C ASP A 407 -12.31 3.15 9.29
N PRO A 408 -11.63 4.27 9.05
CA PRO A 408 -10.17 4.33 8.94
C PRO A 408 -9.44 3.87 10.22
N ALA A 409 -10.09 3.93 11.38
CA ALA A 409 -9.49 3.52 12.65
C ALA A 409 -9.49 1.99 12.84
N SER A 410 -10.52 1.29 12.36
CA SER A 410 -10.66 -0.16 12.53
C SER A 410 -10.37 -0.98 11.28
N GLY A 411 -10.48 -0.38 10.09
CA GLY A 411 -10.44 -1.10 8.81
C GLY A 411 -11.71 -1.92 8.50
N GLU A 412 -12.73 -1.82 9.37
CA GLU A 412 -14.02 -2.51 9.27
C GLU A 412 -15.14 -1.52 8.93
N LEU A 413 -16.34 -2.00 8.60
CA LEU A 413 -17.51 -1.12 8.53
C LEU A 413 -17.79 -0.44 9.89
N PRO A 414 -18.37 0.78 9.91
CA PRO A 414 -18.72 1.43 11.16
C PRO A 414 -19.60 0.55 12.03
N THR A 415 -19.35 0.60 13.32
CA THR A 415 -20.10 -0.15 14.32
C THR A 415 -21.60 0.15 14.25
N MET A 416 -22.43 -0.79 14.68
CA MET A 416 -23.89 -0.58 14.74
C MET A 416 -24.29 0.66 15.56
N ARG A 417 -23.47 1.07 16.54
CA ARG A 417 -23.71 2.30 17.34
C ARG A 417 -23.43 3.55 16.50
N GLN A 418 -22.33 3.58 15.75
CA GLN A 418 -22.01 4.67 14.81
C GLN A 418 -23.08 4.79 13.72
N LEU A 419 -23.49 3.66 13.10
CA LEU A 419 -24.54 3.66 12.08
C LEU A 419 -25.90 4.13 12.60
N ALA A 420 -26.23 3.84 13.87
CA ALA A 420 -27.48 4.29 14.48
C ALA A 420 -27.49 5.81 14.70
N ALA A 421 -26.34 6.36 15.12
CA ALA A 421 -26.16 7.80 15.25
C ALA A 421 -26.28 8.49 13.88
N LEU A 422 -25.61 7.98 12.84
CA LEU A 422 -25.70 8.50 11.47
C LEU A 422 -27.12 8.46 10.90
N ALA A 423 -27.88 7.40 11.21
CA ALA A 423 -29.29 7.29 10.84
C ALA A 423 -30.24 8.11 11.73
N GLN A 424 -29.74 8.75 12.79
CA GLN A 424 -30.52 9.48 13.79
C GLN A 424 -31.68 8.65 14.38
N VAL A 425 -31.40 7.37 14.67
CA VAL A 425 -32.37 6.45 15.28
C VAL A 425 -31.76 5.70 16.44
N SER A 426 -32.61 5.15 17.32
CA SER A 426 -32.14 4.24 18.36
C SER A 426 -31.57 2.95 17.76
N LEU A 427 -30.60 2.35 18.44
CA LEU A 427 -30.00 1.07 18.04
C LEU A 427 -31.04 -0.06 17.82
N PRO A 428 -32.08 -0.23 18.65
CA PRO A 428 -33.16 -1.19 18.38
C PRO A 428 -33.92 -0.90 17.08
N THR A 429 -34.16 0.37 16.77
CA THR A 429 -34.82 0.79 15.53
C THR A 429 -33.97 0.48 14.31
N LEU A 430 -32.66 0.74 14.38
CA LEU A 430 -31.73 0.39 13.30
C LEU A 430 -31.70 -1.12 13.06
N ARG A 431 -31.63 -1.94 14.12
CA ARG A 431 -31.69 -3.40 14.02
C ARG A 431 -32.98 -3.87 13.34
N LYS A 432 -34.14 -3.33 13.76
CA LYS A 432 -35.44 -3.64 13.13
C LYS A 432 -35.47 -3.28 11.64
N ARG A 433 -34.93 -2.11 11.26
CA ARG A 433 -34.85 -1.68 9.85
C ARG A 433 -33.91 -2.54 9.02
N ARG A 434 -32.76 -2.93 9.59
CA ARG A 434 -31.80 -3.86 8.97
C ARG A 434 -32.45 -5.23 8.74
N ASP A 435 -33.11 -5.78 9.74
CA ASP A 435 -33.72 -7.11 9.65
C ASP A 435 -34.85 -7.12 8.61
N ALA A 436 -35.69 -6.08 8.59
CA ALA A 436 -36.71 -5.91 7.55
C ALA A 436 -36.11 -5.76 6.12
N ALA A 437 -34.95 -5.13 6.00
CA ALA A 437 -34.24 -5.02 4.72
C ALA A 437 -33.65 -6.37 4.28
N ILE A 438 -33.14 -7.18 5.21
CA ILE A 438 -32.68 -8.56 4.92
C ILE A 438 -33.87 -9.42 4.50
N ASP A 439 -35.01 -9.35 5.20
CA ASP A 439 -36.21 -10.08 4.83
C ASP A 439 -36.71 -9.72 3.42
N LYS A 440 -36.60 -8.43 3.03
CA LYS A 440 -36.90 -7.98 1.67
C LYS A 440 -35.98 -8.61 0.63
N LEU A 441 -34.67 -8.73 0.91
CA LEU A 441 -33.73 -9.40 0.01
C LEU A 441 -34.06 -10.89 -0.14
N VAL A 442 -34.33 -11.58 0.96
CA VAL A 442 -34.68 -13.01 0.98
C VAL A 442 -36.00 -13.27 0.24
N ALA A 443 -36.97 -12.37 0.37
CA ALA A 443 -38.25 -12.45 -0.35
C ALA A 443 -38.11 -12.24 -1.86
N ILE A 444 -37.09 -11.48 -2.30
CA ILE A 444 -36.79 -11.27 -3.73
C ILE A 444 -36.00 -12.46 -4.31
N GLU A 445 -35.09 -13.07 -3.55
CA GLU A 445 -34.31 -14.25 -3.99
C GLU A 445 -35.12 -15.54 -4.03
N ARG A 446 -36.23 -15.62 -3.31
CA ARG A 446 -37.21 -16.71 -3.47
C ARG A 446 -38.16 -16.35 -4.61
N PRO A 447 -37.97 -16.87 -5.85
CA PRO A 447 -39.05 -16.81 -6.82
C PRO A 447 -40.26 -17.52 -6.21
N ALA A 448 -41.44 -16.92 -6.35
CA ALA A 448 -42.70 -17.56 -6.04
C ALA A 448 -42.65 -18.99 -6.59
N ALA A 449 -42.72 -19.96 -5.67
CA ALA A 449 -42.88 -21.35 -6.05
C ALA A 449 -44.03 -21.39 -7.05
N ILE A 450 -43.72 -21.85 -8.26
CA ILE A 450 -44.67 -22.13 -9.31
C ILE A 450 -45.75 -23.00 -8.67
N GLU A 451 -46.92 -22.41 -8.38
CA GLU A 451 -48.16 -23.15 -8.32
C GLU A 451 -48.28 -23.85 -9.67
N GLN A 452 -47.96 -25.14 -9.71
CA GLN A 452 -48.30 -25.97 -10.84
C GLN A 452 -49.82 -26.19 -10.80
N PRO A 453 -50.59 -25.70 -11.78
CA PRO A 453 -51.94 -26.16 -11.97
C PRO A 453 -51.88 -27.50 -12.70
N GLY A 454 -52.31 -28.57 -12.02
CA GLY A 454 -52.79 -29.78 -12.70
C GLY A 454 -51.79 -30.92 -12.89
N ALA A 455 -51.40 -31.59 -11.82
CA ALA A 455 -51.10 -33.03 -11.89
C ALA A 455 -52.41 -33.80 -11.69
N ALA A 456 -53.00 -34.25 -12.80
CA ALA A 456 -54.14 -35.17 -12.78
C ALA A 456 -53.76 -36.50 -12.09
N PRO A 457 -54.67 -37.11 -11.31
CA PRO A 457 -54.38 -38.35 -10.62
C PRO A 457 -54.36 -39.52 -11.60
N ILE A 458 -53.21 -40.19 -11.69
CA ILE A 458 -53.08 -41.50 -12.32
C ILE A 458 -53.94 -42.48 -11.50
N ARG A 459 -55.11 -42.85 -12.05
CA ARG A 459 -55.90 -43.98 -11.56
C ARG A 459 -55.12 -45.27 -11.82
N ARG A 460 -54.76 -45.96 -10.75
CA ARG A 460 -54.53 -47.41 -10.78
C ARG A 460 -55.88 -48.11 -10.88
N SER A 461 -56.08 -48.88 -11.95
CA SER A 461 -57.07 -49.95 -12.02
C SER A 461 -56.84 -50.76 -13.30
N GLY A 462 -56.66 -52.08 -13.14
CA GLY A 462 -56.67 -53.08 -14.21
C GLY A 462 -55.35 -53.77 -14.41
#